data_AF-A0A965IXQ0-F1
#
_entry.id   AF-A0A965IXQ0-F1
#
_cell.length_a   1.000
_cell.length_b   1.000
_cell.length_c   1.000
_cell.angle_alpha   90.00
_cell.angle_beta   90.00
_cell.angle_gamma   90.00
#
_symmetry.space_group_name_H-M   'P 1'
#
loop_
_entity.id
_entity.type
_entity.pdbx_description
1 polymer ?
#
loop_
_entity_poly.entity_id
_entity_poly.type
_entity_poly.pdbx_seq_one_letter_code
_entity_poly.pdbx_strand_id
1 'polypeptide(L)'
;VFPKNWQNFYPNPNNACCTNEINSAYWGPDISYESNAFGQSSNALTYNPTQTSDYMRNGMRNWMIWYKKQMGWDGVRLDAVKHFPASVSEDILWNLQNNAGWASGGTDLFSVGEWVGGINEMDSWCNQVQNRSGTFDFSLRGNLRNIVAGNGNYDLATLPGSQQLNRQRTVPFVNNHDTFRPQLNSQGNYVGWNTALGTEVEPNDGRNSMVHAIALAVDGAPQIFFEDLFNIGYNGNRFTHDPKIDSTLPARSDIENLIWCHQNLRFKEGAYLVRWQAADALVIERQAKALVAVTDSWTQWQNLTGVQTSWADGTILIDYSGANGTAQRTVYGGGKVDISIPPCDGSAAQGRRGYSVWAPQGITDNYVRPAENIVQEWEMADDLGDSHISSLQQGGALPSNSKDCRTVGRIYAKAGTDMIFSVFPSDTLSGIQLVILDKDCQSVDSISQTGPYDFTITAAYDGWYTMRIRNATQTQPGQTCWVKANYRAPEAVVTTGVKNKCACTASSTIGLEDLSNLVFSIYPNPAFNEITIETF
;
A
#
# COMPACT_ATOMS: atom_id res chain seq x y z
N VAL A 1 -7.49 20.70 5.53
CA VAL A 1 -6.04 20.87 5.23
C VAL A 1 -5.48 22.03 6.07
N PHE A 2 -4.25 21.93 6.59
CA PHE A 2 -3.62 23.03 7.35
C PHE A 2 -2.66 23.85 6.47
N PRO A 3 -2.70 25.20 6.53
CA PRO A 3 -1.85 26.10 5.75
C PRO A 3 -0.37 25.91 5.99
N LYS A 4 0.45 26.22 4.99
CA LYS A 4 1.92 26.14 5.10
C LYS A 4 2.53 27.43 4.59
N ASN A 5 3.61 27.85 5.21
CA ASN A 5 4.46 28.97 4.87
C ASN A 5 5.87 28.45 4.59
N TRP A 6 6.75 29.28 4.00
CA TRP A 6 8.10 28.85 3.66
C TRP A 6 8.92 28.40 4.88
N GLN A 7 8.65 28.94 6.07
CA GLN A 7 9.30 28.50 7.32
C GLN A 7 8.95 27.07 7.73
N ASN A 8 7.93 26.46 7.13
CA ASN A 8 7.52 25.08 7.38
C ASN A 8 8.31 24.05 6.55
N PHE A 9 9.23 24.49 5.70
CA PHE A 9 10.02 23.61 4.84
C PHE A 9 11.51 23.72 5.18
N TYR A 10 12.31 22.70 4.88
CA TYR A 10 13.75 22.81 4.87
C TYR A 10 14.23 23.45 3.56
N PRO A 11 15.30 24.27 3.60
CA PRO A 11 15.83 24.92 4.79
C PRO A 11 14.92 26.04 5.29
N ASN A 12 14.94 26.31 6.60
CA ASN A 12 14.24 27.45 7.23
C ASN A 12 15.17 28.19 8.21
N PRO A 13 14.77 29.35 8.79
CA PRO A 13 15.64 30.15 9.64
C PRO A 13 16.20 29.40 10.85
N ASN A 14 15.48 28.39 11.34
CA ASN A 14 15.85 27.61 12.50
C ASN A 14 16.61 26.33 12.13
N ASN A 15 16.56 25.92 10.87
CA ASN A 15 17.15 24.69 10.35
C ASN A 15 17.83 24.99 9.01
N ALA A 16 19.08 25.47 9.11
CA ALA A 16 19.90 25.77 7.94
C ALA A 16 20.08 24.53 7.06
N CYS A 17 20.26 24.74 5.75
CA CYS A 17 20.45 23.62 4.84
C CYS A 17 21.68 22.80 5.20
N CYS A 18 21.57 21.51 4.91
CA CYS A 18 22.71 20.70 4.54
C CYS A 18 23.69 20.43 5.69
N THR A 19 23.25 20.53 6.94
CA THR A 19 24.08 20.16 8.12
C THR A 19 23.90 18.69 8.52
N ASN A 20 22.86 18.02 7.99
CA ASN A 20 22.60 16.59 8.12
C ASN A 20 21.74 16.08 6.94
N GLU A 21 21.39 14.79 6.94
CA GLU A 21 20.58 14.18 5.87
C GLU A 21 19.12 14.67 5.83
N ILE A 22 18.57 15.16 6.94
CA ILE A 22 17.17 15.62 7.04
C ILE A 22 16.99 17.01 6.44
N ASN A 23 17.95 17.92 6.65
CA ASN A 23 17.87 19.29 6.14
C ASN A 23 18.64 19.51 4.83
N SER A 24 19.14 18.45 4.21
CA SER A 24 19.75 18.48 2.88
C SER A 24 18.65 18.42 1.81
N ALA A 25 18.67 19.37 0.87
CA ALA A 25 17.67 19.45 -0.20
C ALA A 25 18.01 18.48 -1.36
N TYR A 26 17.66 17.19 -1.22
CA TYR A 26 17.91 16.19 -2.26
C TYR A 26 16.95 16.31 -3.46
N TRP A 27 15.69 16.67 -3.22
CA TRP A 27 14.64 16.75 -4.27
C TRP A 27 13.89 18.08 -4.29
N GLY A 28 14.35 19.06 -3.51
CA GLY A 28 13.71 20.36 -3.32
C GLY A 28 13.44 20.65 -1.84
N PRO A 29 12.66 21.69 -1.52
CA PRO A 29 12.26 21.99 -0.15
C PRO A 29 11.29 20.93 0.41
N ASP A 30 11.74 20.17 1.41
CA ASP A 30 10.92 19.17 2.11
C ASP A 30 10.25 19.74 3.35
N ILE A 31 9.15 19.13 3.82
CA ILE A 31 8.47 19.58 5.04
C ILE A 31 9.39 19.40 6.25
N SER A 32 9.53 20.45 7.05
CA SER A 32 10.19 20.39 8.34
C SER A 32 9.16 20.10 9.44
N TYR A 33 9.31 18.96 10.09
CA TYR A 33 8.48 18.53 11.21
C TYR A 33 9.06 18.90 12.59
N GLU A 34 10.14 19.67 12.60
CA GLU A 34 10.76 20.15 13.83
C GLU A 34 9.80 21.06 14.60
N SER A 35 9.92 21.05 15.92
CA SER A 35 9.06 21.86 16.79
C SER A 35 9.16 23.36 16.51
N ASN A 36 10.28 23.80 15.92
CA ASN A 36 10.58 25.19 15.55
C ASN A 36 10.24 25.55 14.09
N ALA A 37 9.65 24.64 13.31
CA ALA A 37 9.29 24.86 11.91
C ALA A 37 7.89 25.46 11.78
N PHE A 38 7.72 26.68 12.29
CA PHE A 38 6.48 27.43 12.26
C PHE A 38 6.73 28.91 11.95
N GLY A 39 5.72 29.59 11.40
CA GLY A 39 5.78 31.01 11.15
C GLY A 39 4.67 31.51 10.24
N GLN A 40 4.57 32.83 10.10
CA GLN A 40 3.68 33.51 9.16
C GLN A 40 4.48 34.03 7.96
N SER A 41 3.86 34.05 6.79
CA SER A 41 4.46 34.65 5.59
C SER A 41 4.06 36.11 5.45
N SER A 42 5.01 37.04 5.33
CA SER A 42 4.70 38.45 5.02
C SER A 42 4.04 38.63 3.65
N ASN A 43 4.12 37.62 2.78
CA ASN A 43 3.57 37.65 1.42
C ASN A 43 2.15 37.04 1.34
N ALA A 44 1.64 36.46 2.44
CA ALA A 44 0.29 35.91 2.49
C ALA A 44 -0.70 37.02 2.87
N LEU A 45 -1.47 37.52 1.88
CA LEU A 45 -2.35 38.68 2.03
C LEU A 45 -3.76 38.37 2.56
N THR A 46 -4.22 37.11 2.45
CA THR A 46 -5.62 36.74 2.74
C THR A 46 -5.73 35.80 3.94
N TYR A 47 -5.07 34.65 3.90
CA TYR A 47 -5.14 33.64 4.96
C TYR A 47 -3.75 33.24 5.43
N ASN A 48 -3.41 33.65 6.66
CA ASN A 48 -2.07 33.47 7.24
C ASN A 48 -2.19 33.28 8.77
N PRO A 49 -2.71 32.13 9.23
CA PRO A 49 -2.97 31.92 10.65
C PRO A 49 -1.67 31.89 11.46
N THR A 50 -1.75 32.31 12.73
CA THR A 50 -0.65 32.14 13.68
C THR A 50 -0.33 30.67 13.84
N GLN A 51 0.95 30.31 13.74
CA GLN A 51 1.45 28.95 13.90
C GLN A 51 2.24 28.84 15.22
N THR A 52 2.13 27.70 15.90
CA THR A 52 2.78 27.43 17.19
C THR A 52 3.86 26.36 17.07
N SER A 53 4.53 26.02 18.17
CA SER A 53 5.40 24.84 18.24
C SER A 53 4.70 23.60 17.69
N ASP A 54 5.47 22.77 16.98
CA ASP A 54 5.04 21.48 16.40
C ASP A 54 3.91 21.59 15.36
N TYR A 55 3.68 22.77 14.80
CA TYR A 55 2.56 23.04 13.90
C TYR A 55 2.46 22.01 12.76
N MET A 56 3.56 21.74 12.06
CA MET A 56 3.60 20.79 10.94
C MET A 56 3.36 19.34 11.37
N ARG A 57 3.95 18.93 12.48
CA ARG A 57 3.78 17.59 13.04
C ARG A 57 2.34 17.36 13.53
N ASN A 58 1.78 18.31 14.26
CA ASN A 58 0.40 18.27 14.74
C ASN A 58 -0.59 18.25 13.57
N GLY A 59 -0.36 19.10 12.56
CA GLY A 59 -1.16 19.12 11.34
C GLY A 59 -1.13 17.78 10.61
N MET A 60 0.06 17.20 10.42
CA MET A 60 0.22 15.90 9.74
C MET A 60 -0.43 14.76 10.52
N ARG A 61 -0.26 14.71 11.84
CA ARG A 61 -0.93 13.73 12.71
C ARG A 61 -2.45 13.80 12.55
N ASN A 62 -3.03 15.00 12.64
CA ASN A 62 -4.47 15.19 12.51
C ASN A 62 -4.97 14.81 11.11
N TRP A 63 -4.21 15.17 10.06
CA TRP A 63 -4.54 14.81 8.69
C TRP A 63 -4.48 13.30 8.46
N MET A 64 -3.48 12.60 9.00
CA MET A 64 -3.37 11.14 8.89
C MET A 64 -4.52 10.42 9.60
N ILE A 65 -4.94 10.89 10.78
CA ILE A 65 -6.11 10.33 11.50
C ILE A 65 -7.39 10.53 10.68
N TRP A 66 -7.61 11.75 10.18
CA TRP A 66 -8.73 12.06 9.29
C TRP A 66 -8.72 11.16 8.05
N TYR A 67 -7.58 11.04 7.39
CA TYR A 67 -7.44 10.26 6.16
C TYR A 67 -7.69 8.77 6.40
N LYS A 68 -7.25 8.23 7.55
CA LYS A 68 -7.55 6.86 7.96
C LYS A 68 -9.04 6.63 8.12
N LYS A 69 -9.73 7.54 8.81
CA LYS A 69 -11.19 7.46 9.02
C LYS A 69 -11.97 7.55 7.72
N GLN A 70 -11.52 8.39 6.80
CA GLN A 70 -12.21 8.58 5.53
C GLN A 70 -12.01 7.43 4.54
N MET A 71 -10.78 6.91 4.44
CA MET A 71 -10.46 5.87 3.46
C MET A 71 -10.53 4.45 4.02
N GLY A 72 -10.36 4.27 5.32
CA GLY A 72 -10.41 2.96 5.98
C GLY A 72 -9.23 2.04 5.65
N TRP A 73 -8.03 2.58 5.39
CA TRP A 73 -6.85 1.75 5.10
C TRP A 73 -6.32 1.03 6.34
N ASP A 74 -5.81 -0.20 6.16
CA ASP A 74 -5.33 -1.08 7.24
C ASP A 74 -3.87 -0.90 7.62
N GLY A 75 -3.11 -0.17 6.80
CA GLY A 75 -1.70 0.04 7.05
C GLY A 75 -1.10 1.15 6.19
N VAL A 76 0.17 1.45 6.44
CA VAL A 76 0.91 2.54 5.77
C VAL A 76 2.27 2.09 5.26
N ARG A 77 2.66 2.63 4.11
CA ARG A 77 4.07 2.76 3.72
C ARG A 77 4.50 4.19 4.03
N LEU A 78 5.47 4.34 4.91
CA LEU A 78 6.11 5.63 5.18
C LEU A 78 7.25 5.81 4.19
N ASP A 79 7.07 6.76 3.27
CA ASP A 79 8.04 7.12 2.25
C ASP A 79 9.28 7.79 2.86
N ALA A 80 10.47 7.53 2.29
CA ALA A 80 11.68 8.30 2.55
C ALA A 80 11.98 8.58 4.05
N VAL A 81 11.80 7.60 4.95
CA VAL A 81 11.85 7.81 6.42
C VAL A 81 13.22 8.20 6.98
N LYS A 82 14.26 8.24 6.12
CA LYS A 82 15.58 8.79 6.43
C LYS A 82 15.59 10.33 6.46
N HIS A 83 14.63 10.96 5.81
CA HIS A 83 14.63 12.41 5.53
C HIS A 83 13.75 13.23 6.48
N PHE A 84 13.28 12.63 7.57
CA PHE A 84 12.64 13.34 8.68
C PHE A 84 12.86 12.61 10.00
N PRO A 85 12.71 13.29 11.16
CA PRO A 85 13.00 12.67 12.46
C PRO A 85 12.12 11.44 12.71
N ALA A 86 12.74 10.34 13.19
CA ALA A 86 12.01 9.10 13.51
C ALA A 86 10.88 9.31 14.54
N SER A 87 11.02 10.31 15.43
CA SER A 87 9.99 10.69 16.40
C SER A 87 8.67 11.14 15.73
N VAL A 88 8.72 11.64 14.50
CA VAL A 88 7.52 11.98 13.71
C VAL A 88 6.79 10.72 13.28
N SER A 89 7.55 9.73 12.76
CA SER A 89 6.99 8.42 12.41
C SER A 89 6.38 7.74 13.64
N GLU A 90 7.09 7.72 14.77
CA GLU A 90 6.60 7.10 16.01
C GLU A 90 5.27 7.73 16.46
N ASP A 91 5.19 9.05 16.48
CA ASP A 91 4.01 9.78 16.93
C ASP A 91 2.82 9.61 15.99
N ILE A 92 3.02 9.71 14.68
CA ILE A 92 1.96 9.44 13.71
C ILE A 92 1.46 8.01 13.89
N LEU A 93 2.36 7.02 13.94
CA LEU A 93 1.99 5.61 14.09
C LEU A 93 1.29 5.33 15.43
N TRP A 94 1.77 5.90 16.54
CA TRP A 94 1.11 5.74 17.84
C TRP A 94 -0.34 6.24 17.79
N ASN A 95 -0.57 7.39 17.14
CA ASN A 95 -1.91 7.95 17.01
C ASN A 95 -2.80 7.13 16.08
N LEU A 96 -2.26 6.58 14.99
CA LEU A 96 -3.02 5.68 14.11
C LEU A 96 -3.37 4.35 14.78
N GLN A 97 -2.51 3.87 15.68
CA GLN A 97 -2.74 2.66 16.45
C GLN A 97 -3.75 2.87 17.59
N ASN A 98 -3.68 4.00 18.29
CA ASN A 98 -4.35 4.17 19.59
C ASN A 98 -5.33 5.35 19.67
N ASN A 99 -5.16 6.38 18.83
CA ASN A 99 -5.87 7.66 18.97
C ASN A 99 -6.65 8.07 17.70
N ALA A 100 -7.03 7.10 16.86
CA ALA A 100 -7.85 7.34 15.66
C ALA A 100 -9.34 7.00 15.90
N GLY A 101 -9.76 6.82 17.16
CA GLY A 101 -11.13 6.48 17.54
C GLY A 101 -11.53 5.09 17.04
N TRP A 102 -12.66 4.98 16.35
CA TRP A 102 -13.11 3.70 15.75
C TRP A 102 -12.12 3.16 14.71
N ALA A 103 -11.32 4.04 14.11
CA ALA A 103 -10.33 3.68 13.09
C ALA A 103 -8.98 3.29 13.71
N SER A 104 -8.81 3.27 15.04
CA SER A 104 -7.55 2.83 15.66
C SER A 104 -7.20 1.41 15.21
N GLY A 105 -6.03 1.24 14.57
CA GLY A 105 -5.61 -0.05 14.00
C GLY A 105 -5.04 -1.03 15.04
N GLY A 106 -4.82 -0.59 16.28
CA GLY A 106 -4.27 -1.42 17.35
C GLY A 106 -2.88 -1.99 17.02
N THR A 107 -2.56 -3.13 17.62
CA THR A 107 -1.28 -3.84 17.41
C THR A 107 -1.13 -4.44 16.02
N ASP A 108 -2.24 -4.56 15.29
CA ASP A 108 -2.33 -5.22 13.98
C ASP A 108 -2.13 -4.23 12.82
N LEU A 109 -2.05 -2.92 13.11
CA LEU A 109 -1.76 -1.91 12.10
C LEU A 109 -0.44 -2.22 11.38
N PHE A 110 -0.53 -2.57 10.10
CA PHE A 110 0.65 -2.80 9.28
C PHE A 110 1.36 -1.47 8.99
N SER A 111 2.68 -1.44 9.16
CA SER A 111 3.49 -0.29 8.80
C SER A 111 4.87 -0.73 8.31
N VAL A 112 5.30 -0.13 7.19
CA VAL A 112 6.64 -0.29 6.64
C VAL A 112 7.25 1.08 6.31
N GLY A 113 8.47 1.31 6.78
CA GLY A 113 9.28 2.47 6.42
C GLY A 113 10.21 2.17 5.25
N GLU A 114 10.31 3.10 4.31
CA GLU A 114 11.35 3.09 3.30
C GLU A 114 12.63 3.70 3.85
N TRP A 115 13.45 2.85 4.47
CA TRP A 115 14.79 3.18 4.91
C TRP A 115 15.79 2.43 4.05
N VAL A 116 16.55 3.14 3.22
CA VAL A 116 17.63 2.55 2.42
C VAL A 116 18.91 2.57 3.27
N GLY A 117 19.39 1.39 3.68
CA GLY A 117 20.61 1.25 4.49
C GLY A 117 20.97 -0.20 4.79
N GLY A 118 21.98 -0.40 5.63
CA GLY A 118 22.35 -1.74 6.13
C GLY A 118 21.44 -2.24 7.25
N ILE A 119 21.61 -3.52 7.63
CA ILE A 119 20.85 -4.19 8.71
C ILE A 119 20.76 -3.34 9.97
N ASN A 120 21.91 -2.88 10.48
CA ASN A 120 21.97 -2.14 11.74
C ASN A 120 21.26 -0.79 11.68
N GLU A 121 21.29 -0.10 10.54
CA GLU A 121 20.64 1.20 10.37
C GLU A 121 19.12 1.03 10.34
N MET A 122 18.62 0.07 9.55
CA MET A 122 17.20 -0.22 9.47
C MET A 122 16.63 -0.71 10.81
N ASP A 123 17.35 -1.59 11.51
CA ASP A 123 16.94 -2.09 12.83
C ASP A 123 17.00 -1.00 13.90
N SER A 124 17.97 -0.08 13.81
CA SER A 124 18.05 1.11 14.67
C SER A 124 16.82 2.01 14.48
N TRP A 125 16.43 2.29 13.24
CA TRP A 125 15.22 3.06 12.95
C TRP A 125 13.96 2.37 13.49
N CYS A 126 13.82 1.05 13.27
CA CYS A 126 12.71 0.27 13.83
C CYS A 126 12.62 0.42 15.36
N ASN A 127 13.77 0.40 16.06
CA ASN A 127 13.81 0.62 17.50
C ASN A 127 13.43 2.05 17.92
N GLN A 128 13.84 3.07 17.16
CA GLN A 128 13.47 4.47 17.42
C GLN A 128 11.95 4.71 17.29
N VAL A 129 11.29 3.98 16.39
CA VAL A 129 9.81 3.98 16.27
C VAL A 129 9.12 2.94 17.15
N GLN A 130 9.83 2.40 18.16
CA GLN A 130 9.33 1.42 19.13
C GLN A 130 8.71 0.18 18.47
N ASN A 131 9.26 -0.26 17.34
CA ASN A 131 8.79 -1.41 16.57
C ASN A 131 7.31 -1.32 16.13
N ARG A 132 6.74 -0.11 16.05
CA ARG A 132 5.41 0.11 15.45
C ARG A 132 5.42 -0.06 13.94
N SER A 133 6.59 0.12 13.32
CA SER A 133 6.87 -0.14 11.92
C SER A 133 8.11 -1.00 11.81
N GLY A 134 8.16 -1.84 10.78
CA GLY A 134 9.43 -2.32 10.26
C GLY A 134 9.84 -1.57 9.00
N THR A 135 10.76 -2.16 8.24
CA THR A 135 11.33 -1.56 7.02
C THR A 135 11.33 -2.56 5.87
N PHE A 136 11.43 -2.05 4.64
CA PHE A 136 11.84 -2.86 3.50
C PHE A 136 13.25 -3.43 3.73
N ASP A 137 13.47 -4.73 3.49
CA ASP A 137 14.77 -5.36 3.72
C ASP A 137 15.75 -5.08 2.57
N PHE A 138 16.31 -3.88 2.53
CA PHE A 138 17.29 -3.51 1.51
C PHE A 138 18.59 -4.33 1.59
N SER A 139 18.93 -4.88 2.75
CA SER A 139 20.11 -5.75 2.92
C SER A 139 19.91 -7.11 2.24
N LEU A 140 18.78 -7.76 2.53
CA LEU A 140 18.41 -9.00 1.85
C LEU A 140 18.26 -8.76 0.35
N ARG A 141 17.53 -7.71 -0.04
CA ARG A 141 17.30 -7.37 -1.44
C ARG A 141 18.61 -7.16 -2.21
N GLY A 142 19.59 -6.46 -1.63
CA GLY A 142 20.91 -6.28 -2.23
C GLY A 142 21.60 -7.62 -2.52
N ASN A 143 21.46 -8.60 -1.61
CA ASN A 143 22.01 -9.95 -1.80
C ASN A 143 21.21 -10.77 -2.83
N LEU A 144 19.88 -10.65 -2.85
CA LEU A 144 19.05 -11.26 -3.91
C LEU A 144 19.46 -10.76 -5.30
N ARG A 145 19.69 -9.46 -5.45
CA ARG A 145 20.22 -8.89 -6.70
C ARG A 145 21.61 -9.42 -7.03
N ASN A 146 22.48 -9.59 -6.04
CA ASN A 146 23.83 -10.12 -6.24
C ASN A 146 23.83 -11.60 -6.65
N ILE A 147 22.84 -12.40 -6.23
CA ILE A 147 22.66 -13.78 -6.73
C ILE A 147 22.44 -13.76 -8.24
N VAL A 148 21.52 -12.93 -8.71
CA VAL A 148 21.20 -12.81 -10.14
C VAL A 148 22.41 -12.30 -10.92
N ALA A 149 23.03 -11.22 -10.46
CA ALA A 149 24.23 -10.65 -11.09
C ALA A 149 25.45 -11.58 -11.04
N GLY A 150 25.54 -12.45 -10.04
CA GLY A 150 26.61 -13.41 -9.83
C GLY A 150 26.61 -14.56 -10.85
N ASN A 151 25.52 -14.76 -11.59
CA ASN A 151 25.42 -15.76 -12.67
C ASN A 151 25.79 -17.19 -12.23
N GLY A 152 25.40 -17.59 -11.01
CA GLY A 152 25.72 -18.92 -10.47
C GLY A 152 27.04 -19.00 -9.69
N ASN A 153 27.65 -17.86 -9.36
CA ASN A 153 28.88 -17.81 -8.56
C ASN A 153 28.64 -17.22 -7.15
N TYR A 154 27.39 -17.00 -6.75
CA TYR A 154 27.09 -16.45 -5.44
C TYR A 154 27.06 -17.59 -4.41
N ASP A 155 27.74 -17.43 -3.28
CA ASP A 155 27.70 -18.44 -2.22
C ASP A 155 26.37 -18.33 -1.43
N LEU A 156 25.39 -19.18 -1.80
CA LEU A 156 24.07 -19.22 -1.17
C LEU A 156 24.12 -19.59 0.32
N ALA A 157 25.22 -20.20 0.80
CA ALA A 157 25.38 -20.49 2.23
C ALA A 157 25.42 -19.21 3.08
N THR A 158 25.78 -18.07 2.50
CA THR A 158 25.89 -16.79 3.23
C THR A 158 24.57 -16.03 3.36
N LEU A 159 23.60 -16.30 2.47
CA LEU A 159 22.37 -15.53 2.33
C LEU A 159 21.50 -15.43 3.59
N PRO A 160 21.35 -16.48 4.43
CA PRO A 160 20.55 -16.35 5.66
C PRO A 160 21.05 -15.26 6.62
N GLY A 161 22.33 -14.89 6.55
CA GLY A 161 22.92 -13.80 7.32
C GLY A 161 22.64 -12.40 6.76
N SER A 162 22.03 -12.29 5.57
CA SER A 162 21.76 -11.02 4.91
C SER A 162 20.46 -10.35 5.32
N GLN A 163 19.52 -11.10 5.92
CA GLN A 163 18.23 -10.58 6.39
C GLN A 163 18.41 -9.73 7.65
N GLN A 164 17.58 -8.68 7.80
CA GLN A 164 17.48 -7.91 9.04
C GLN A 164 17.35 -8.78 10.29
N LEU A 165 17.81 -8.30 11.46
CA LEU A 165 17.64 -9.03 12.71
C LEU A 165 16.21 -8.91 13.25
N ASN A 166 15.54 -7.78 12.97
CA ASN A 166 14.12 -7.58 13.27
C ASN A 166 13.19 -8.30 12.27
N ARG A 167 13.39 -9.60 12.15
CA ARG A 167 12.82 -10.47 11.12
C ARG A 167 11.30 -10.51 11.07
N GLN A 168 10.62 -10.26 12.18
CA GLN A 168 9.15 -10.30 12.24
C GLN A 168 8.49 -9.00 11.77
N ARG A 169 9.25 -7.92 11.62
CA ARG A 169 8.74 -6.61 11.18
C ARG A 169 9.19 -6.23 9.77
N THR A 170 10.16 -6.96 9.20
CA THR A 170 10.73 -6.62 7.90
C THR A 170 9.83 -7.01 6.71
N VAL A 171 10.04 -6.34 5.58
CA VAL A 171 9.40 -6.61 4.29
C VAL A 171 10.47 -7.06 3.29
N PRO A 172 10.67 -8.38 3.12
CA PRO A 172 11.50 -8.95 2.05
C PRO A 172 10.93 -8.61 0.67
N PHE A 173 11.78 -8.24 -0.29
CA PHE A 173 11.33 -7.93 -1.65
C PHE A 173 12.47 -8.10 -2.66
N VAL A 174 12.12 -8.24 -3.94
CA VAL A 174 13.09 -8.36 -5.06
C VAL A 174 13.18 -7.02 -5.79
N ASN A 175 12.07 -6.59 -6.40
CA ASN A 175 11.93 -5.26 -6.98
C ASN A 175 10.80 -4.46 -6.30
N ASN A 176 10.82 -3.16 -6.54
CA ASN A 176 9.80 -2.19 -6.18
C ASN A 176 9.87 -1.01 -7.19
N HIS A 177 9.02 0.00 -7.02
CA HIS A 177 8.94 1.13 -7.96
C HIS A 177 10.21 2.00 -8.03
N ASP A 178 11.09 1.96 -7.03
CA ASP A 178 12.34 2.73 -7.01
C ASP A 178 13.55 1.96 -7.51
N THR A 179 13.52 0.64 -7.35
CA THR A 179 14.56 -0.28 -7.84
C THR A 179 14.31 -0.72 -9.28
N PHE A 180 13.09 -0.52 -9.80
CA PHE A 180 12.68 -0.91 -11.14
C PHE A 180 12.31 0.31 -11.99
N ARG A 181 13.26 0.80 -12.80
CA ARG A 181 13.08 2.02 -13.63
C ARG A 181 13.36 1.74 -15.12
N PRO A 182 12.48 1.03 -15.84
CA PRO A 182 12.71 0.70 -17.25
C PRO A 182 12.61 1.93 -18.15
N GLN A 183 13.36 1.90 -19.25
CA GLN A 183 13.12 2.72 -20.44
C GLN A 183 12.15 1.98 -21.34
N LEU A 184 11.15 2.68 -21.88
CA LEU A 184 10.06 2.08 -22.63
C LEU A 184 10.08 2.52 -24.10
N ASN A 185 9.79 1.59 -25.02
CA ASN A 185 9.43 1.95 -26.39
C ASN A 185 7.96 2.40 -26.50
N SER A 186 7.51 2.75 -27.71
CA SER A 186 6.13 3.19 -27.97
C SER A 186 5.05 2.15 -27.66
N GLN A 187 5.41 0.87 -27.57
CA GLN A 187 4.51 -0.23 -27.19
C GLN A 187 4.57 -0.54 -25.69
N GLY A 188 5.43 0.16 -24.94
CA GLY A 188 5.61 -0.04 -23.51
C GLY A 188 6.52 -1.22 -23.15
N ASN A 189 7.28 -1.77 -24.11
CA ASN A 189 8.28 -2.79 -23.84
C ASN A 189 9.58 -2.18 -23.30
N TYR A 190 10.31 -2.94 -22.49
CA TYR A 190 11.61 -2.53 -21.98
C TYR A 190 12.62 -2.46 -23.14
N VAL A 191 13.37 -1.36 -23.20
CA VAL A 191 14.49 -1.17 -24.14
C VAL A 191 15.80 -0.79 -23.45
N GLY A 192 15.77 -0.69 -22.14
CA GLY A 192 16.89 -0.28 -21.30
C GLY A 192 16.42 0.05 -19.89
N TRP A 193 17.32 0.60 -19.09
CA TRP A 193 17.09 0.93 -17.69
C TRP A 193 17.60 2.33 -17.39
N ASN A 194 16.81 3.11 -16.66
CA ASN A 194 17.23 4.36 -16.06
C ASN A 194 17.96 4.10 -14.75
N THR A 195 18.65 5.11 -14.23
CA THR A 195 19.23 5.05 -12.88
C THR A 195 18.13 4.77 -11.86
N ALA A 196 18.33 3.72 -11.06
CA ALA A 196 17.40 3.26 -10.03
C ALA A 196 18.13 3.07 -8.69
N LEU A 197 17.38 3.04 -7.59
CA LEU A 197 17.94 2.68 -6.29
C LEU A 197 18.27 1.19 -6.29
N GLY A 198 19.56 0.84 -6.25
CA GLY A 198 20.00 -0.55 -6.08
C GLY A 198 20.03 -1.44 -7.33
N THR A 199 19.74 -0.92 -8.53
CA THR A 199 19.64 -1.65 -9.83
C THR A 199 18.67 -2.82 -9.84
N GLU A 200 17.84 -2.92 -10.85
CA GLU A 200 16.78 -3.92 -11.01
C GLU A 200 17.27 -5.38 -11.02
N VAL A 201 16.36 -6.29 -10.67
CA VAL A 201 16.44 -7.70 -11.08
C VAL A 201 15.59 -7.87 -12.33
N GLU A 202 16.22 -8.34 -13.42
CA GLU A 202 15.56 -8.58 -14.70
C GLU A 202 14.48 -9.67 -14.58
N PRO A 203 13.18 -9.37 -14.82
CA PRO A 203 12.10 -10.34 -14.62
C PRO A 203 12.17 -11.59 -15.52
N ASN A 204 12.87 -11.52 -16.66
CA ASN A 204 13.10 -12.66 -17.55
C ASN A 204 14.32 -13.52 -17.17
N ASP A 205 15.16 -13.09 -16.23
CA ASP A 205 16.30 -13.89 -15.77
C ASP A 205 15.79 -15.18 -15.10
N GLY A 206 16.40 -16.32 -15.40
CA GLY A 206 16.01 -17.61 -14.83
C GLY A 206 16.17 -17.69 -13.31
N ARG A 207 17.04 -16.87 -12.72
CA ARG A 207 17.24 -16.77 -11.27
C ARG A 207 16.20 -15.88 -10.59
N ASN A 208 15.36 -15.17 -11.35
CA ASN A 208 14.30 -14.34 -10.76
C ASN A 208 13.34 -15.18 -9.89
N SER A 209 12.99 -16.39 -10.36
CA SER A 209 12.10 -17.31 -9.64
C SER A 209 12.67 -17.75 -8.29
N MET A 210 13.97 -18.09 -8.24
CA MET A 210 14.60 -18.58 -7.00
C MET A 210 14.77 -17.47 -5.95
N VAL A 211 15.06 -16.23 -6.36
CA VAL A 211 15.15 -15.11 -5.41
C VAL A 211 13.78 -14.72 -4.84
N HIS A 212 12.71 -14.86 -5.63
CA HIS A 212 11.33 -14.74 -5.14
C HIS A 212 10.96 -15.87 -4.18
N ALA A 213 11.38 -17.12 -4.46
CA ALA A 213 11.17 -18.23 -3.56
C ALA A 213 11.83 -17.98 -2.19
N ILE A 214 13.05 -17.44 -2.18
CA ILE A 214 13.73 -17.01 -0.95
C ILE A 214 12.95 -15.91 -0.23
N ALA A 215 12.60 -14.81 -0.92
CA ALA A 215 11.89 -13.68 -0.31
C ALA A 215 10.57 -14.12 0.34
N LEU A 216 9.86 -15.07 -0.27
CA LEU A 216 8.62 -15.63 0.27
C LEU A 216 8.86 -16.58 1.46
N ALA A 217 10.00 -17.27 1.51
CA ALA A 217 10.33 -18.27 2.52
C ALA A 217 10.91 -17.69 3.83
N VAL A 218 11.71 -16.62 3.77
CA VAL A 218 12.29 -15.99 4.97
C VAL A 218 11.21 -15.40 5.89
N ASP A 219 11.56 -14.95 7.08
CA ASP A 219 10.63 -14.24 7.97
C ASP A 219 10.20 -12.86 7.41
N GLY A 220 9.14 -12.28 7.96
CA GLY A 220 8.60 -10.99 7.54
C GLY A 220 7.45 -11.10 6.54
N ALA A 221 6.96 -9.95 6.07
CA ALA A 221 5.82 -9.82 5.16
C ALA A 221 6.31 -9.48 3.74
N PRO A 222 6.48 -10.46 2.84
CA PRO A 222 7.13 -10.22 1.56
C PRO A 222 6.27 -9.40 0.60
N GLN A 223 6.93 -8.55 -0.19
CA GLN A 223 6.30 -7.80 -1.28
C GLN A 223 6.60 -8.48 -2.63
N ILE A 224 5.56 -8.63 -3.45
CA ILE A 224 5.68 -8.97 -4.88
C ILE A 224 5.46 -7.70 -5.70
N PHE A 225 6.36 -7.41 -6.63
CA PHE A 225 6.21 -6.28 -7.52
C PHE A 225 5.34 -6.64 -8.73
N PHE A 226 4.52 -5.69 -9.17
CA PHE A 226 3.57 -5.88 -10.26
C PHE A 226 4.24 -6.39 -11.54
N GLU A 227 5.37 -5.81 -11.93
CA GLU A 227 6.08 -6.18 -13.18
C GLU A 227 6.95 -7.44 -13.05
N ASP A 228 7.17 -7.94 -11.81
CA ASP A 228 7.77 -9.26 -11.59
C ASP A 228 6.72 -10.36 -11.79
N LEU A 229 5.46 -10.13 -11.42
CA LEU A 229 4.37 -11.09 -11.62
C LEU A 229 3.82 -11.04 -13.04
N PHE A 230 3.47 -9.86 -13.55
CA PHE A 230 2.83 -9.73 -14.86
C PHE A 230 3.84 -9.43 -15.95
N ASN A 231 3.77 -10.21 -17.04
CA ASN A 231 4.61 -10.02 -18.21
C ASN A 231 4.04 -8.89 -19.09
N ILE A 232 4.24 -7.66 -18.60
CA ILE A 232 3.81 -6.41 -19.23
C ILE A 232 4.95 -5.72 -20.01
N GLY A 233 6.20 -6.13 -19.76
CA GLY A 233 7.40 -5.48 -20.31
C GLY A 233 7.89 -5.99 -21.65
N TYR A 234 7.29 -7.06 -22.20
CA TYR A 234 7.82 -7.74 -23.40
C TYR A 234 6.77 -8.02 -24.48
N ASN A 235 5.48 -7.88 -24.18
CA ASN A 235 4.40 -8.32 -25.07
C ASN A 235 3.70 -7.17 -25.82
N GLY A 236 4.18 -5.93 -25.68
CA GLY A 236 3.57 -4.75 -26.29
C GLY A 236 2.17 -4.44 -25.74
N ASN A 237 1.88 -4.92 -24.52
CA ASN A 237 0.56 -4.92 -23.91
C ASN A 237 0.41 -3.90 -22.76
N ARG A 238 1.44 -3.10 -22.47
CA ARG A 238 1.41 -2.14 -21.35
C ARG A 238 0.22 -1.20 -21.38
N PHE A 239 -0.16 -0.73 -22.58
CA PHE A 239 -1.21 0.27 -22.74
C PHE A 239 -2.55 -0.30 -23.23
N THR A 240 -2.63 -1.61 -23.48
CA THR A 240 -3.77 -2.25 -24.16
C THR A 240 -4.31 -3.50 -23.46
N HIS A 241 -3.67 -3.95 -22.39
CA HIS A 241 -4.14 -5.10 -21.62
C HIS A 241 -5.47 -4.82 -20.91
N ASP A 242 -6.26 -5.86 -20.71
CA ASP A 242 -7.39 -5.88 -19.78
C ASP A 242 -7.04 -6.81 -18.61
N PRO A 243 -6.95 -6.32 -17.37
CA PRO A 243 -6.60 -7.14 -16.21
C PRO A 243 -7.60 -8.27 -15.91
N LYS A 244 -8.75 -8.33 -16.59
CA LYS A 244 -9.72 -9.43 -16.48
C LYS A 244 -9.54 -10.53 -17.52
N ILE A 245 -8.62 -10.36 -18.46
CA ILE A 245 -8.37 -11.29 -19.56
C ILE A 245 -6.91 -11.74 -19.51
N ASP A 246 -6.67 -12.94 -18.97
CA ASP A 246 -5.34 -13.51 -18.74
C ASP A 246 -4.44 -13.47 -19.99
N SER A 247 -5.01 -13.69 -21.18
CA SER A 247 -4.25 -13.66 -22.44
C SER A 247 -3.70 -12.28 -22.80
N THR A 248 -4.25 -11.20 -22.22
CA THR A 248 -3.82 -9.82 -22.47
C THR A 248 -2.89 -9.29 -21.37
N LEU A 249 -2.94 -9.87 -20.16
CA LEU A 249 -2.04 -9.61 -19.04
C LEU A 249 -1.47 -10.92 -18.47
N PRO A 250 -0.61 -11.63 -19.23
CA PRO A 250 -0.10 -12.93 -18.80
C PRO A 250 0.75 -12.81 -17.54
N ALA A 251 0.54 -13.71 -16.58
CA ALA A 251 1.37 -13.83 -15.38
C ALA A 251 2.56 -14.79 -15.63
N ARG A 252 3.66 -14.58 -14.88
CA ARG A 252 4.79 -15.50 -14.83
C ARG A 252 4.44 -16.67 -13.90
N SER A 253 4.34 -17.87 -14.49
CA SER A 253 3.87 -19.08 -13.81
C SER A 253 4.68 -19.43 -12.56
N ASP A 254 5.97 -19.12 -12.51
CA ASP A 254 6.84 -19.34 -11.34
C ASP A 254 6.42 -18.48 -10.15
N ILE A 255 6.22 -17.18 -10.37
CA ILE A 255 5.80 -16.26 -9.31
C ILE A 255 4.37 -16.56 -8.87
N GLU A 256 3.46 -16.85 -9.81
CA GLU A 256 2.10 -17.28 -9.51
C GLU A 256 2.07 -18.54 -8.64
N ASN A 257 2.86 -19.55 -8.98
CA ASN A 257 2.95 -20.78 -8.19
C ASN A 257 3.55 -20.54 -6.81
N LEU A 258 4.56 -19.67 -6.69
CA LEU A 258 5.14 -19.33 -5.40
C LEU A 258 4.15 -18.57 -4.51
N ILE A 259 3.33 -17.68 -5.06
CA ILE A 259 2.22 -17.04 -4.34
C ILE A 259 1.22 -18.10 -3.87
N TRP A 260 0.83 -19.02 -4.75
CA TRP A 260 -0.06 -20.12 -4.39
C TRP A 260 0.53 -20.99 -3.27
N CYS A 261 1.80 -21.37 -3.36
CA CYS A 261 2.49 -22.15 -2.34
C CYS A 261 2.53 -21.40 -1.01
N HIS A 262 2.89 -20.12 -1.04
CA HIS A 262 2.98 -19.29 0.16
C HIS A 262 1.65 -19.24 0.92
N GLN A 263 0.55 -19.04 0.18
CA GLN A 263 -0.79 -18.94 0.74
C GLN A 263 -1.31 -20.30 1.23
N ASN A 264 -1.28 -21.33 0.39
CA ASN A 264 -1.98 -22.59 0.66
C ASN A 264 -1.14 -23.56 1.52
N LEU A 265 0.18 -23.51 1.42
CA LEU A 265 1.07 -24.22 2.34
C LEU A 265 1.30 -23.43 3.65
N ARG A 266 0.71 -22.23 3.76
CA ARG A 266 0.71 -21.39 4.98
C ARG A 266 2.11 -21.15 5.52
N PHE A 267 2.99 -20.65 4.64
CA PHE A 267 4.41 -20.43 4.98
C PHE A 267 4.57 -19.70 6.31
N LYS A 268 3.81 -18.61 6.50
CA LYS A 268 3.94 -17.73 7.66
C LYS A 268 3.38 -18.29 8.98
N GLU A 269 2.74 -19.46 8.98
CA GLU A 269 2.32 -20.15 10.21
C GLU A 269 3.44 -20.99 10.85
N GLY A 270 4.49 -21.35 10.10
CA GLY A 270 5.62 -22.14 10.60
C GLY A 270 6.84 -21.26 10.89
N ALA A 271 7.66 -21.65 11.86
CA ALA A 271 8.93 -20.98 12.16
C ALA A 271 9.90 -21.06 10.96
N TYR A 272 10.69 -20.01 10.73
CA TYR A 272 11.75 -19.99 9.74
C TYR A 272 12.98 -20.77 10.22
N LEU A 273 13.30 -21.88 9.52
CA LEU A 273 14.43 -22.76 9.84
C LEU A 273 15.31 -22.93 8.60
N VAL A 274 16.62 -22.72 8.75
CA VAL A 274 17.59 -23.03 7.69
C VAL A 274 18.01 -24.49 7.83
N ARG A 275 17.74 -25.31 6.81
CA ARG A 275 17.95 -26.77 6.86
C ARG A 275 19.15 -27.25 6.08
N TRP A 276 19.58 -26.48 5.09
CA TRP A 276 20.74 -26.79 4.27
C TRP A 276 21.40 -25.51 3.78
N GLN A 277 22.72 -25.43 3.84
CA GLN A 277 23.54 -24.33 3.34
C GLN A 277 24.73 -24.91 2.57
N ALA A 278 24.82 -24.58 1.29
CA ALA A 278 25.94 -24.89 0.41
C ALA A 278 26.07 -23.76 -0.62
N ALA A 279 27.19 -23.73 -1.35
CA ALA A 279 27.45 -22.70 -2.36
C ALA A 279 26.31 -22.58 -3.38
N ASP A 280 25.90 -23.70 -3.98
CA ASP A 280 24.86 -23.74 -5.02
C ASP A 280 23.49 -24.22 -4.51
N ALA A 281 23.28 -24.38 -3.20
CA ALA A 281 22.00 -24.86 -2.67
C ALA A 281 21.66 -24.31 -1.28
N LEU A 282 20.43 -23.81 -1.14
CA LEU A 282 19.85 -23.36 0.13
C LEU A 282 18.48 -24.01 0.32
N VAL A 283 18.22 -24.53 1.52
CA VAL A 283 16.90 -25.06 1.90
C VAL A 283 16.40 -24.37 3.16
N ILE A 284 15.23 -23.75 3.02
CA ILE A 284 14.50 -23.09 4.10
C ILE A 284 13.25 -23.91 4.40
N GLU A 285 13.08 -24.33 5.65
CA GLU A 285 11.81 -24.86 6.12
C GLU A 285 10.99 -23.75 6.78
N ARG A 286 9.73 -23.63 6.35
CA ARG A 286 8.66 -23.12 7.19
C ARG A 286 8.18 -24.29 8.02
N GLN A 287 8.54 -24.32 9.30
CA GLN A 287 8.46 -25.49 10.16
C GLN A 287 7.13 -26.26 10.00
N ALA A 288 7.23 -27.52 9.59
CA ALA A 288 6.10 -28.43 9.36
C ALA A 288 5.05 -27.95 8.32
N LYS A 289 5.38 -26.91 7.54
CA LYS A 289 4.53 -26.31 6.50
C LYS A 289 5.08 -26.56 5.09
N ALA A 290 6.33 -26.19 4.84
CA ALA A 290 6.97 -26.39 3.54
C ALA A 290 8.50 -26.32 3.62
N LEU A 291 9.20 -27.06 2.76
CA LEU A 291 10.60 -26.88 2.42
C LEU A 291 10.70 -26.12 1.11
N VAL A 292 11.27 -24.93 1.14
CA VAL A 292 11.60 -24.15 -0.04
C VAL A 292 13.08 -24.35 -0.33
N ALA A 293 13.38 -25.02 -1.43
CA ALA A 293 14.73 -25.39 -1.82
C ALA A 293 15.10 -24.67 -3.13
N VAL A 294 16.26 -24.02 -3.15
CA VAL A 294 16.69 -23.15 -4.25
C VAL A 294 18.15 -23.39 -4.67
N THR A 295 18.45 -23.09 -5.93
CA THR A 295 19.80 -23.09 -6.51
C THR A 295 19.94 -21.92 -7.48
N ASP A 296 21.15 -21.37 -7.61
CA ASP A 296 21.51 -20.37 -8.62
C ASP A 296 22.28 -20.99 -9.80
N SER A 297 22.42 -22.32 -9.83
CA SER A 297 23.07 -23.05 -10.91
C SER A 297 22.24 -22.98 -12.19
N TRP A 298 22.88 -22.62 -13.31
CA TRP A 298 22.18 -22.44 -14.58
C TRP A 298 21.67 -23.75 -15.19
N THR A 299 22.47 -24.83 -15.13
CA THR A 299 22.19 -26.10 -15.83
C THR A 299 22.24 -27.33 -14.93
N GLN A 300 22.78 -27.23 -13.73
CA GLN A 300 22.99 -28.39 -12.87
C GLN A 300 21.85 -28.55 -11.86
N TRP A 301 21.30 -29.76 -11.81
CA TRP A 301 20.37 -30.18 -10.76
C TRP A 301 21.13 -30.34 -9.43
N GLN A 302 20.53 -29.86 -8.35
CA GLN A 302 21.02 -30.13 -7.00
C GLN A 302 20.22 -31.28 -6.40
N ASN A 303 20.86 -32.39 -6.09
CA ASN A 303 20.23 -33.55 -5.46
C ASN A 303 20.76 -33.70 -4.04
N LEU A 304 19.95 -33.31 -3.06
CA LEU A 304 20.32 -33.27 -1.66
C LEU A 304 19.86 -34.54 -0.95
N THR A 305 20.75 -35.14 -0.17
CA THR A 305 20.48 -36.36 0.60
C THR A 305 20.43 -36.04 2.08
N GLY A 306 19.37 -36.48 2.76
CA GLY A 306 19.23 -36.39 4.20
C GLY A 306 18.98 -34.99 4.75
N VAL A 307 18.23 -34.14 4.05
CA VAL A 307 17.83 -32.80 4.52
C VAL A 307 16.96 -32.94 5.76
N GLN A 308 17.35 -32.32 6.88
CA GLN A 308 16.58 -32.36 8.12
C GLN A 308 15.28 -31.58 7.99
N THR A 309 14.19 -32.13 8.56
CA THR A 309 12.86 -31.52 8.58
C THR A 309 12.25 -31.60 9.98
N SER A 310 11.10 -30.94 10.18
CA SER A 310 10.27 -31.11 11.38
C SER A 310 9.14 -32.14 11.25
N TRP A 311 8.98 -32.81 10.11
CA TRP A 311 7.98 -33.86 9.97
C TRP A 311 8.47 -35.19 10.54
N ALA A 312 7.53 -36.03 10.96
CA ALA A 312 7.82 -37.37 11.44
C ALA A 312 8.15 -38.33 10.29
N ASP A 313 8.94 -39.36 10.59
CA ASP A 313 9.23 -40.46 9.66
C ASP A 313 7.92 -41.08 9.12
N GLY A 314 7.92 -41.43 7.84
CA GLY A 314 6.74 -41.93 7.13
C GLY A 314 5.88 -40.85 6.48
N THR A 315 6.10 -39.56 6.79
CA THR A 315 5.41 -38.46 6.09
C THR A 315 5.80 -38.46 4.61
N ILE A 316 4.81 -38.39 3.72
CA ILE A 316 5.03 -38.33 2.26
C ILE A 316 4.98 -36.86 1.82
N LEU A 317 6.09 -36.38 1.26
CA LEU A 317 6.21 -35.07 0.66
C LEU A 317 6.10 -35.15 -0.86
N ILE A 318 5.47 -34.12 -1.45
CA ILE A 318 5.44 -33.87 -2.90
C ILE A 318 5.96 -32.47 -3.20
N ASP A 319 6.45 -32.26 -4.41
CA ASP A 319 6.89 -30.96 -4.91
C ASP A 319 5.71 -30.16 -5.50
N TYR A 320 5.21 -29.18 -4.77
CA TYR A 320 4.15 -28.27 -5.17
C TYR A 320 4.60 -27.22 -6.21
N SER A 321 5.90 -27.09 -6.49
CA SER A 321 6.32 -26.35 -7.70
C SER A 321 6.02 -27.15 -8.96
N GLY A 322 6.01 -28.47 -8.86
CA GLY A 322 5.87 -29.38 -10.00
C GLY A 322 7.16 -29.56 -10.81
N ALA A 323 8.29 -28.98 -10.38
CA ALA A 323 9.58 -29.11 -11.06
C ALA A 323 10.03 -30.58 -11.15
N ASN A 324 9.73 -31.37 -10.11
CA ASN A 324 10.07 -32.78 -10.00
C ASN A 324 8.96 -33.74 -10.48
N GLY A 325 7.96 -33.23 -11.22
CA GLY A 325 6.85 -34.03 -11.73
C GLY A 325 6.02 -34.66 -10.60
N THR A 326 5.75 -35.97 -10.70
CA THR A 326 4.95 -36.72 -9.71
C THR A 326 5.79 -37.38 -8.61
N ALA A 327 7.04 -36.93 -8.42
CA ALA A 327 7.94 -37.51 -7.44
C ALA A 327 7.38 -37.39 -6.02
N GLN A 328 7.42 -38.50 -5.28
CA GLN A 328 7.14 -38.56 -3.85
C GLN A 328 8.44 -38.81 -3.09
N ARG A 329 8.56 -38.22 -1.91
CA ARG A 329 9.70 -38.41 -0.99
C ARG A 329 9.18 -38.71 0.41
N THR A 330 9.63 -39.82 0.97
CA THR A 330 9.22 -40.23 2.32
C THR A 330 10.25 -39.74 3.33
N VAL A 331 9.78 -39.11 4.40
CA VAL A 331 10.63 -38.69 5.51
C VAL A 331 11.12 -39.93 6.27
N TYR A 332 12.41 -39.97 6.63
CA TYR A 332 13.08 -41.13 7.21
C TYR A 332 14.18 -40.75 8.22
N GLY A 333 14.61 -41.71 9.03
CA GLY A 333 15.85 -41.60 9.80
C GLY A 333 15.86 -40.46 10.82
N GLY A 334 14.70 -40.18 11.44
CA GLY A 334 14.55 -39.10 12.41
C GLY A 334 14.24 -37.74 11.78
N GLY A 335 13.39 -37.71 10.76
CA GLY A 335 12.90 -36.48 10.15
C GLY A 335 13.70 -35.99 8.94
N LYS A 336 14.46 -36.84 8.27
CA LYS A 336 15.26 -36.48 7.08
C LYS A 336 14.53 -36.79 5.78
N VAL A 337 14.87 -36.11 4.70
CA VAL A 337 14.31 -36.37 3.37
C VAL A 337 15.32 -36.05 2.26
N ASP A 338 15.25 -36.82 1.17
CA ASP A 338 16.02 -36.55 -0.04
C ASP A 338 15.19 -35.69 -0.99
N ILE A 339 15.75 -34.59 -1.49
CA ILE A 339 15.05 -33.65 -2.38
C ILE A 339 15.93 -33.24 -3.56
N SER A 340 15.27 -32.80 -4.63
CA SER A 340 15.91 -32.39 -5.87
C SER A 340 15.46 -30.98 -6.24
N ILE A 341 16.41 -30.14 -6.65
CA ILE A 341 16.19 -28.73 -7.02
C ILE A 341 16.52 -28.58 -8.51
N PRO A 342 15.61 -28.04 -9.34
CA PRO A 342 15.85 -27.85 -10.76
C PRO A 342 16.86 -26.73 -11.02
N PRO A 343 17.60 -26.77 -12.15
CA PRO A 343 18.43 -25.66 -12.60
C PRO A 343 17.61 -24.43 -13.02
N CYS A 344 18.26 -23.28 -13.22
CA CYS A 344 17.63 -22.02 -13.60
C CYS A 344 17.26 -21.88 -15.09
N ASP A 345 17.69 -22.81 -15.95
CA ASP A 345 17.48 -22.75 -17.42
C ASP A 345 16.04 -23.03 -17.89
N GLY A 346 15.14 -23.44 -17.00
CA GLY A 346 13.75 -23.77 -17.33
C GLY A 346 13.56 -25.11 -18.03
N SER A 347 14.56 -25.99 -17.99
CA SER A 347 14.48 -27.36 -18.54
C SER A 347 13.59 -28.31 -17.70
N ALA A 348 13.24 -27.92 -16.47
CA ALA A 348 12.41 -28.73 -15.59
C ALA A 348 10.93 -28.77 -16.02
N ALA A 349 10.19 -29.71 -15.44
CA ALA A 349 8.75 -29.79 -15.66
C ALA A 349 8.06 -28.46 -15.28
N GLN A 350 6.98 -28.11 -16.00
CA GLN A 350 6.29 -26.82 -15.88
C GLN A 350 7.16 -25.58 -16.18
N GLY A 351 8.37 -25.77 -16.72
CA GLY A 351 9.31 -24.68 -17.02
C GLY A 351 9.94 -24.03 -15.80
N ARG A 352 9.89 -24.69 -14.62
CA ARG A 352 10.40 -24.16 -13.35
C ARG A 352 11.88 -23.85 -13.38
N ARG A 353 12.27 -22.76 -12.71
CA ARG A 353 13.65 -22.26 -12.74
C ARG A 353 14.23 -22.10 -11.33
N GLY A 354 15.20 -22.95 -10.96
CA GLY A 354 16.01 -22.74 -9.76
C GLY A 354 15.32 -22.97 -8.41
N TYR A 355 14.08 -23.48 -8.36
CA TYR A 355 13.37 -23.73 -7.10
C TYR A 355 12.46 -24.97 -7.10
N SER A 356 12.26 -25.55 -5.92
CA SER A 356 11.23 -26.57 -5.63
C SER A 356 10.61 -26.32 -4.26
N VAL A 357 9.36 -26.74 -4.07
CA VAL A 357 8.61 -26.51 -2.82
C VAL A 357 8.02 -27.83 -2.35
N TRP A 358 8.62 -28.46 -1.34
CA TRP A 358 8.20 -29.75 -0.82
C TRP A 358 7.33 -29.61 0.42
N ALA A 359 6.15 -30.24 0.42
CA ALA A 359 5.25 -30.26 1.57
C ALA A 359 4.44 -31.56 1.61
N PRO A 360 3.75 -31.87 2.74
CA PRO A 360 2.93 -33.07 2.83
C PRO A 360 1.90 -33.18 1.71
N GLN A 361 1.70 -34.39 1.20
CA GLN A 361 0.68 -34.67 0.20
C GLN A 361 -0.73 -34.35 0.72
N GLY A 362 -1.61 -33.86 -0.17
CA GLY A 362 -3.04 -33.74 0.08
C GLY A 362 -3.54 -32.31 0.33
N ILE A 363 -2.69 -31.30 0.22
CA ILE A 363 -3.08 -29.91 0.36
C ILE A 363 -3.70 -29.44 -0.97
N THR A 364 -5.01 -29.19 -0.95
CA THR A 364 -5.79 -28.79 -2.13
C THR A 364 -6.71 -27.60 -1.90
N ASP A 365 -6.85 -27.16 -0.64
CA ASP A 365 -7.67 -26.01 -0.30
C ASP A 365 -7.09 -24.74 -0.93
N ASN A 366 -7.97 -23.89 -1.46
CA ASN A 366 -7.61 -22.56 -1.94
C ASN A 366 -7.96 -21.50 -0.89
N TYR A 367 -7.17 -20.44 -0.83
CA TYR A 367 -7.50 -19.23 -0.07
C TYR A 367 -8.85 -18.65 -0.53
N VAL A 368 -9.77 -18.45 0.42
CA VAL A 368 -11.04 -17.75 0.19
C VAL A 368 -10.95 -16.39 0.86
N ARG A 369 -11.08 -15.32 0.06
CA ARG A 369 -11.16 -13.97 0.60
C ARG A 369 -12.49 -13.82 1.36
N PRO A 370 -12.48 -13.51 2.67
CA PRO A 370 -13.73 -13.29 3.39
C PRO A 370 -14.40 -12.00 2.93
N ALA A 371 -15.73 -11.95 3.00
CA ALA A 371 -16.44 -10.68 2.90
C ALA A 371 -16.28 -9.89 4.21
N GLU A 372 -15.96 -8.61 4.11
CA GLU A 372 -15.61 -7.78 5.26
C GLU A 372 -16.71 -6.76 5.59
N ASN A 373 -16.80 -6.43 6.88
CA ASN A 373 -17.56 -5.28 7.33
C ASN A 373 -16.66 -4.05 7.27
N ILE A 374 -17.11 -3.02 6.58
CA ILE A 374 -16.36 -1.81 6.32
C ILE A 374 -16.98 -0.66 7.11
N VAL A 375 -16.12 0.16 7.73
CA VAL A 375 -16.51 1.41 8.37
C VAL A 375 -15.77 2.56 7.71
N GLN A 376 -16.50 3.61 7.34
CA GLN A 376 -15.96 4.84 6.75
C GLN A 376 -16.64 6.05 7.40
N GLU A 377 -15.88 7.13 7.64
CA GLU A 377 -16.38 8.38 8.22
C GLU A 377 -15.95 9.57 7.38
N TRP A 378 -16.90 10.42 6.99
CA TRP A 378 -16.66 11.65 6.26
C TRP A 378 -16.80 12.84 7.21
N GLU A 379 -15.77 13.68 7.25
CA GLU A 379 -15.83 15.01 7.86
C GLU A 379 -16.37 16.00 6.82
N MET A 380 -17.60 16.48 7.00
CA MET A 380 -18.22 17.46 6.11
C MET A 380 -17.71 18.87 6.41
N ALA A 381 -16.40 19.06 6.40
CA ALA A 381 -15.75 20.37 6.53
C ALA A 381 -15.65 21.05 5.15
N ASP A 382 -15.51 22.38 5.15
CA ASP A 382 -15.20 23.12 3.92
C ASP A 382 -13.72 22.94 3.56
N ASP A 383 -13.44 22.18 2.51
CA ASP A 383 -12.08 21.96 2.03
C ASP A 383 -11.91 22.18 0.51
N LEU A 384 -10.67 22.01 0.03
CA LEU A 384 -10.31 22.22 -1.37
C LEU A 384 -10.84 21.08 -2.22
N GLY A 385 -12.08 21.19 -2.64
CA GLY A 385 -12.68 20.22 -3.56
C GLY A 385 -14.20 20.28 -3.62
N ASP A 386 -14.88 20.74 -2.58
CA ASP A 386 -16.32 20.46 -2.39
C ASP A 386 -17.26 21.13 -3.41
N SER A 387 -16.87 22.29 -3.95
CA SER A 387 -17.73 23.13 -4.78
C SER A 387 -17.31 23.19 -6.26
N HIS A 388 -16.09 22.75 -6.61
CA HIS A 388 -15.58 22.87 -7.97
C HIS A 388 -16.27 21.89 -8.93
N ILE A 389 -16.62 22.32 -10.14
CA ILE A 389 -17.35 21.47 -11.10
C ILE A 389 -16.56 20.23 -11.53
N SER A 390 -15.22 20.36 -11.59
CA SER A 390 -14.30 19.28 -11.94
C SER A 390 -13.97 18.34 -10.78
N SER A 391 -14.49 18.58 -9.57
CA SER A 391 -14.31 17.66 -8.45
C SER A 391 -15.46 16.66 -8.36
N LEU A 392 -15.34 15.71 -7.42
CA LEU A 392 -16.44 14.81 -7.06
C LEU A 392 -17.62 15.53 -6.39
N GLN A 393 -17.46 16.80 -5.98
CA GLN A 393 -18.44 17.58 -5.22
C GLN A 393 -18.95 16.81 -3.99
N GLN A 394 -18.00 16.16 -3.31
CA GLN A 394 -18.17 15.38 -2.09
C GLN A 394 -17.46 16.11 -0.96
N GLY A 395 -18.15 16.32 0.16
CA GLY A 395 -17.68 17.14 1.28
C GLY A 395 -18.43 18.48 1.40
N GLY A 396 -17.87 19.40 2.18
CA GLY A 396 -18.39 20.74 2.41
C GLY A 396 -19.34 20.84 3.60
N ALA A 397 -19.18 21.88 4.40
CA ALA A 397 -20.08 22.16 5.52
C ALA A 397 -21.48 22.52 5.02
N LEU A 398 -22.47 22.29 5.88
CA LEU A 398 -23.84 22.68 5.62
C LEU A 398 -23.93 24.22 5.63
N PRO A 399 -24.52 24.85 4.60
CA PRO A 399 -24.52 26.30 4.48
C PRO A 399 -25.50 26.97 5.45
N SER A 400 -25.15 28.15 5.95
CA SER A 400 -26.08 28.95 6.77
C SER A 400 -27.34 29.34 5.99
N ASN A 401 -28.48 29.29 6.67
CA ASN A 401 -29.77 29.75 6.16
C ASN A 401 -30.16 29.15 4.80
N SER A 402 -29.76 27.90 4.54
CA SER A 402 -30.04 27.22 3.29
C SER A 402 -30.28 25.73 3.51
N LYS A 403 -31.11 25.13 2.64
CA LYS A 403 -31.33 23.68 2.52
C LYS A 403 -30.52 23.06 1.38
N ASP A 404 -29.60 23.81 0.79
CA ASP A 404 -28.70 23.26 -0.22
C ASP A 404 -27.98 22.05 0.35
N CYS A 405 -28.07 20.95 -0.38
CA CYS A 405 -27.46 19.71 0.08
C CYS A 405 -25.97 19.67 -0.23
N ARG A 406 -25.30 18.75 0.44
CA ARG A 406 -23.93 18.32 0.19
C ARG A 406 -23.95 16.83 -0.12
N THR A 407 -23.06 16.41 -1.01
CA THR A 407 -22.81 14.97 -1.21
C THR A 407 -21.78 14.55 -0.18
N VAL A 408 -22.07 13.50 0.58
CA VAL A 408 -21.14 13.00 1.60
C VAL A 408 -20.09 12.11 0.93
N GLY A 409 -20.56 11.04 0.29
CA GLY A 409 -19.74 9.98 -0.25
C GLY A 409 -20.59 8.82 -0.76
N ARG A 410 -19.94 7.71 -1.10
CA ARG A 410 -20.60 6.50 -1.62
C ARG A 410 -20.02 5.24 -1.00
N ILE A 411 -20.87 4.24 -0.80
CA ILE A 411 -20.48 2.91 -0.32
C ILE A 411 -20.92 1.84 -1.31
N TYR A 412 -20.21 0.70 -1.38
CA TYR A 412 -20.60 -0.45 -2.18
C TYR A 412 -21.05 -1.59 -1.26
N ALA A 413 -22.36 -1.71 -1.06
CA ALA A 413 -22.93 -2.65 -0.09
C ALA A 413 -23.38 -3.95 -0.73
N LYS A 414 -23.37 -5.03 0.05
CA LYS A 414 -23.89 -6.36 -0.28
C LYS A 414 -25.40 -6.43 -0.04
N ALA A 415 -26.16 -6.94 -1.00
CA ALA A 415 -27.60 -7.14 -0.93
C ALA A 415 -28.00 -7.98 0.29
N GLY A 416 -29.14 -7.64 0.88
CA GLY A 416 -29.72 -8.33 2.04
C GLY A 416 -28.95 -8.09 3.34
N THR A 417 -27.99 -7.15 3.36
CA THR A 417 -27.27 -6.76 4.58
C THR A 417 -27.64 -5.35 4.99
N ASP A 418 -27.59 -5.09 6.29
CA ASP A 418 -27.90 -3.76 6.83
C ASP A 418 -26.73 -2.80 6.61
N MET A 419 -27.08 -1.58 6.24
CA MET A 419 -26.21 -0.42 6.19
C MET A 419 -26.64 0.52 7.31
N ILE A 420 -25.72 0.83 8.22
CA ILE A 420 -25.96 1.70 9.38
C ILE A 420 -25.21 3.01 9.13
N PHE A 421 -25.94 4.12 9.15
CA PHE A 421 -25.42 5.46 8.98
C PHE A 421 -25.59 6.25 10.29
N SER A 422 -24.49 6.63 10.91
CA SER A 422 -24.48 7.52 12.08
C SER A 422 -24.17 8.95 11.65
N VAL A 423 -24.97 9.91 12.09
CA VAL A 423 -24.74 11.35 11.86
C VAL A 423 -24.38 12.03 13.18
N PHE A 424 -23.28 12.78 13.18
CA PHE A 424 -22.81 13.57 14.31
C PHE A 424 -22.79 15.06 13.91
N PRO A 425 -23.79 15.86 14.30
CA PRO A 425 -23.79 17.30 14.05
C PRO A 425 -22.79 18.04 14.93
N SER A 426 -22.13 19.10 14.42
CA SER A 426 -21.37 20.02 15.29
C SER A 426 -22.29 20.92 16.12
N ASP A 427 -23.48 21.28 15.59
CA ASP A 427 -24.55 21.93 16.33
C ASP A 427 -25.67 20.93 16.62
N THR A 428 -25.71 20.44 17.86
CA THR A 428 -26.70 19.44 18.29
C THR A 428 -28.13 19.97 18.40
N LEU A 429 -28.37 21.28 18.28
CA LEU A 429 -29.71 21.88 18.35
C LEU A 429 -30.34 22.06 16.96
N SER A 430 -29.53 22.16 15.92
CA SER A 430 -29.98 22.33 14.53
C SER A 430 -30.15 20.96 13.84
N GLY A 431 -31.35 20.67 13.35
CA GLY A 431 -31.66 19.39 12.72
C GLY A 431 -30.94 19.18 11.37
N ILE A 432 -30.58 17.94 11.07
CA ILE A 432 -29.95 17.54 9.81
C ILE A 432 -30.79 16.44 9.14
N GLN A 433 -31.01 16.55 7.83
CA GLN A 433 -31.58 15.49 7.02
C GLN A 433 -30.49 14.73 6.27
N LEU A 434 -30.48 13.40 6.41
CA LEU A 434 -29.70 12.46 5.61
C LEU A 434 -30.63 11.75 4.60
N VAL A 435 -30.18 11.63 3.36
CA VAL A 435 -30.88 10.92 2.27
C VAL A 435 -29.94 9.90 1.65
N ILE A 436 -30.39 8.66 1.51
CA ILE A 436 -29.65 7.62 0.79
C ILE A 436 -30.25 7.46 -0.60
N LEU A 437 -29.37 7.43 -1.60
CA LEU A 437 -29.71 7.28 -3.00
C LEU A 437 -29.18 5.97 -3.56
N ASP A 438 -29.91 5.40 -4.51
CA ASP A 438 -29.46 4.25 -5.28
C ASP A 438 -28.46 4.63 -6.38
N LYS A 439 -28.06 3.65 -7.20
CA LYS A 439 -27.14 3.81 -8.35
C LYS A 439 -27.67 4.77 -9.43
N ASP A 440 -28.98 4.98 -9.49
CA ASP A 440 -29.69 5.84 -10.46
C ASP A 440 -30.08 7.19 -9.84
N CYS A 441 -29.51 7.50 -8.68
CA CYS A 441 -29.74 8.72 -7.90
C CYS A 441 -31.18 8.91 -7.42
N GLN A 442 -31.97 7.84 -7.33
CA GLN A 442 -33.30 7.86 -6.74
C GLN A 442 -33.21 7.69 -5.23
N SER A 443 -34.08 8.39 -4.50
CA SER A 443 -34.15 8.27 -3.04
C SER A 443 -34.61 6.88 -2.65
N VAL A 444 -33.75 6.16 -1.92
CA VAL A 444 -34.09 4.89 -1.27
C VAL A 444 -34.88 5.20 -0.01
N ASP A 445 -34.30 6.02 0.87
CA ASP A 445 -34.94 6.45 2.12
C ASP A 445 -34.22 7.69 2.70
N SER A 446 -34.84 8.34 3.68
CA SER A 446 -34.29 9.51 4.35
C SER A 446 -34.76 9.66 5.80
N ILE A 447 -33.95 10.31 6.61
CA ILE A 447 -34.30 10.67 7.99
C ILE A 447 -33.93 12.13 8.26
N SER A 448 -34.66 12.80 9.15
CA SER A 448 -34.35 14.15 9.62
C SER A 448 -34.51 14.20 11.14
N GLN A 449 -33.42 14.53 11.85
CA GLN A 449 -33.39 14.53 13.31
C GLN A 449 -32.41 15.59 13.86
N THR A 450 -32.61 15.97 15.11
CA THR A 450 -31.75 16.89 15.88
C THR A 450 -30.85 16.10 16.82
N GLY A 451 -29.60 16.55 17.00
CA GLY A 451 -28.57 15.83 17.77
C GLY A 451 -27.99 14.63 17.00
N PRO A 452 -27.10 13.84 17.63
CA PRO A 452 -26.57 12.61 17.01
C PRO A 452 -27.65 11.54 16.82
N TYR A 453 -27.62 10.83 15.70
CA TYR A 453 -28.57 9.75 15.40
C TYR A 453 -28.01 8.67 14.50
N ASP A 454 -28.64 7.49 14.55
CA ASP A 454 -28.38 6.36 13.65
C ASP A 454 -29.56 6.14 12.70
N PHE A 455 -29.25 5.72 11.48
CA PHE A 455 -30.20 5.40 10.43
C PHE A 455 -29.83 4.09 9.76
N THR A 456 -30.73 3.11 9.81
CA THR A 456 -30.47 1.77 9.27
C THR A 456 -31.37 1.50 8.08
N ILE A 457 -30.79 1.03 6.99
CA ILE A 457 -31.51 0.53 5.81
C ILE A 457 -30.88 -0.77 5.33
N THR A 458 -31.69 -1.69 4.81
CA THR A 458 -31.19 -2.93 4.21
C THR A 458 -30.86 -2.71 2.74
N ALA A 459 -29.67 -3.09 2.29
CA ALA A 459 -29.27 -2.98 0.89
C ALA A 459 -30.13 -3.91 0.01
N ALA A 460 -30.84 -3.37 -0.97
CA ALA A 460 -31.70 -4.15 -1.87
C ALA A 460 -30.93 -4.89 -2.97
N TYR A 461 -29.72 -4.42 -3.30
CA TYR A 461 -28.84 -4.96 -4.33
C TYR A 461 -27.36 -4.77 -3.99
N ASP A 462 -26.50 -5.59 -4.61
CA ASP A 462 -25.04 -5.43 -4.60
C ASP A 462 -24.68 -4.21 -5.45
N GLY A 463 -24.23 -3.12 -4.82
CA GLY A 463 -23.89 -1.93 -5.60
C GLY A 463 -23.68 -0.65 -4.81
N TRP A 464 -23.54 0.43 -5.57
CA TRP A 464 -23.31 1.77 -5.03
C TRP A 464 -24.58 2.37 -4.43
N TYR A 465 -24.43 2.91 -3.22
CA TYR A 465 -25.37 3.82 -2.58
C TYR A 465 -24.68 5.15 -2.31
N THR A 466 -25.38 6.26 -2.52
CA THR A 466 -24.84 7.62 -2.31
C THR A 466 -25.54 8.30 -1.14
N MET A 467 -24.78 8.97 -0.29
CA MET A 467 -25.30 9.75 0.83
C MET A 467 -25.36 11.23 0.46
N ARG A 468 -26.52 11.86 0.65
CA ARG A 468 -26.69 13.32 0.61
C ARG A 468 -27.16 13.83 1.96
N ILE A 469 -26.65 14.99 2.35
CA ILE A 469 -26.94 15.60 3.64
C ILE A 469 -27.33 17.07 3.47
N ARG A 470 -28.23 17.58 4.30
CA ARG A 470 -28.65 18.98 4.29
C ARG A 470 -29.19 19.42 5.65
N ASN A 471 -29.30 20.73 5.84
CA ASN A 471 -30.04 21.31 6.95
C ASN A 471 -31.53 20.94 6.90
N ALA A 472 -32.14 20.66 8.05
CA ALA A 472 -33.57 20.34 8.15
C ALA A 472 -34.46 21.56 7.86
N THR A 473 -33.98 22.78 8.16
CA THR A 473 -34.70 24.05 7.93
C THR A 473 -33.87 25.06 7.14
N GLN A 474 -34.53 26.09 6.57
CA GLN A 474 -33.86 27.14 5.80
C GLN A 474 -33.37 28.32 6.68
N THR A 475 -33.62 28.28 7.98
CA THR A 475 -33.36 29.41 8.90
C THR A 475 -32.38 29.04 10.02
N GLN A 476 -31.55 28.02 9.80
CA GLN A 476 -30.58 27.55 10.80
C GLN A 476 -29.15 27.94 10.43
N PRO A 477 -28.25 28.07 11.43
CA PRO A 477 -26.83 28.26 11.19
C PRO A 477 -26.25 27.11 10.35
N GLY A 478 -25.21 27.43 9.57
CA GLY A 478 -24.41 26.42 8.91
C GLY A 478 -23.61 25.62 9.94
N GLN A 479 -23.25 24.39 9.60
CA GLN A 479 -22.53 23.51 10.50
C GLN A 479 -21.72 22.44 9.76
N THR A 480 -20.59 22.08 10.34
CA THR A 480 -19.88 20.84 10.00
C THR A 480 -20.65 19.66 10.61
N CYS A 481 -20.54 18.49 9.99
CA CYS A 481 -21.05 17.27 10.58
C CYS A 481 -20.17 16.08 10.15
N TRP A 482 -20.29 14.98 10.86
CA TRP A 482 -19.65 13.72 10.48
C TRP A 482 -20.72 12.70 10.12
N VAL A 483 -20.50 11.99 9.03
CA VAL A 483 -21.35 10.86 8.63
C VAL A 483 -20.48 9.62 8.64
N LYS A 484 -20.88 8.61 9.41
CA LYS A 484 -20.18 7.33 9.51
C LYS A 484 -21.08 6.24 8.95
N ALA A 485 -20.57 5.46 7.99
CA ALA A 485 -21.28 4.31 7.43
C ALA A 485 -20.62 3.01 7.89
N ASN A 486 -21.42 2.06 8.37
CA ASN A 486 -21.03 0.68 8.61
C ASN A 486 -21.85 -0.23 7.70
N TYR A 487 -21.19 -1.01 6.85
CA TYR A 487 -21.82 -1.85 5.84
C TYR A 487 -20.99 -3.08 5.54
N ARG A 488 -21.63 -4.13 5.01
CA ARG A 488 -20.92 -5.30 4.51
C ARG A 488 -20.61 -5.14 3.02
N ALA A 489 -19.35 -5.22 2.64
CA ALA A 489 -18.95 -5.25 1.23
C ALA A 489 -19.12 -6.68 0.66
N PRO A 490 -19.45 -6.83 -0.64
CA PRO A 490 -19.41 -8.13 -1.28
C PRO A 490 -17.96 -8.62 -1.47
N GLU A 491 -17.79 -9.93 -1.64
CA GLU A 491 -16.47 -10.56 -1.85
C GLU A 491 -15.78 -10.04 -3.12
N ALA A 492 -16.57 -9.67 -4.12
CA ALA A 492 -16.11 -9.05 -5.35
C ALA A 492 -16.97 -7.82 -5.68
N VAL A 493 -16.31 -6.73 -6.06
CA VAL A 493 -16.98 -5.48 -6.47
C VAL A 493 -17.08 -5.45 -8.00
N VAL A 494 -18.27 -5.22 -8.54
CA VAL A 494 -18.48 -5.03 -9.99
C VAL A 494 -18.27 -3.56 -10.33
N THR A 495 -17.04 -3.20 -10.69
CA THR A 495 -16.65 -1.81 -10.95
C THR A 495 -17.11 -1.24 -12.30
N THR A 496 -17.71 -2.05 -13.17
CA THR A 496 -18.24 -1.66 -14.50
C THR A 496 -19.70 -1.22 -14.46
N GLY A 497 -20.37 -1.30 -13.31
CA GLY A 497 -21.75 -0.82 -13.17
C GLY A 497 -21.89 0.70 -13.29
N VAL A 498 -23.14 1.17 -13.40
CA VAL A 498 -23.47 2.61 -13.46
C VAL A 498 -23.00 3.33 -12.19
N LYS A 499 -22.24 4.42 -12.37
CA LYS A 499 -21.68 5.26 -11.29
C LYS A 499 -22.13 6.72 -11.43
N ASN A 500 -23.43 6.96 -11.47
CA ASN A 500 -23.93 8.33 -11.54
C ASN A 500 -23.40 9.15 -10.36
N LYS A 501 -22.93 10.38 -10.60
CA LYS A 501 -22.30 11.23 -9.57
C LYS A 501 -23.24 11.48 -8.37
N CYS A 502 -24.54 11.54 -8.65
CA CYS A 502 -25.58 11.88 -7.68
C CYS A 502 -25.25 13.13 -6.86
N ALA A 503 -24.55 14.10 -7.46
CA ALA A 503 -24.20 15.35 -6.81
C ALA A 503 -25.44 16.18 -6.49
N CYS A 504 -25.35 17.04 -5.49
CA CYS A 504 -26.35 18.07 -5.23
C CYS A 504 -26.38 19.08 -6.38
N THR A 505 -27.56 19.34 -6.92
CA THR A 505 -27.76 20.48 -7.83
C THR A 505 -27.61 21.76 -7.03
N ALA A 506 -26.64 22.60 -7.40
CA ALA A 506 -26.43 23.88 -6.74
C ALA A 506 -27.57 24.86 -7.07
N SER A 507 -28.11 25.51 -6.04
CA SER A 507 -29.13 26.55 -6.16
C SER A 507 -28.48 27.94 -6.21
N SER A 508 -27.53 28.23 -7.09
CA SER A 508 -27.14 29.64 -7.32
C SER A 508 -26.53 29.94 -8.69
N THR A 509 -26.97 31.08 -9.20
CA THR A 509 -26.77 31.75 -10.49
C THR A 509 -25.45 32.53 -10.61
N ILE A 510 -24.42 32.21 -9.84
CA ILE A 510 -23.11 32.86 -9.98
C ILE A 510 -22.22 31.95 -10.81
N GLY A 511 -22.34 32.07 -12.13
CA GLY A 511 -21.32 31.59 -13.03
C GLY A 511 -20.04 32.38 -12.76
N LEU A 512 -19.04 31.73 -12.17
CA LEU A 512 -17.67 32.12 -12.47
C LEU A 512 -17.47 31.77 -13.94
N GLU A 513 -17.31 32.79 -14.79
CA GLU A 513 -16.87 32.58 -16.16
C GLU A 513 -15.53 31.85 -16.09
N ASP A 514 -15.53 30.62 -16.59
CA ASP A 514 -14.33 29.88 -16.87
C ASP A 514 -13.61 30.64 -18.00
N LEU A 515 -12.51 31.31 -17.69
CA LEU A 515 -11.51 31.70 -18.69
C LEU A 515 -10.77 30.42 -19.12
N SER A 516 -11.53 29.49 -19.70
CA SER A 516 -11.00 28.27 -20.29
C SER A 516 -10.07 28.70 -21.41
N ASN A 517 -8.76 28.50 -21.22
CA ASN A 517 -7.63 28.74 -22.14
C ASN A 517 -6.63 29.83 -21.74
N LEU A 518 -6.41 30.12 -20.45
CA LEU A 518 -5.17 30.79 -20.03
C LEU A 518 -4.30 29.83 -19.23
N VAL A 519 -3.28 29.28 -19.88
CA VAL A 519 -2.20 28.55 -19.20
C VAL A 519 -1.22 29.60 -18.68
N PHE A 520 -1.17 29.78 -17.36
CA PHE A 520 -0.16 30.60 -16.72
C PHE A 520 0.99 29.71 -16.25
N SER A 521 2.17 29.94 -16.81
CA SER A 521 3.41 29.40 -16.27
C SER A 521 4.00 30.43 -15.31
N ILE A 522 4.01 30.10 -14.02
CA ILE A 522 4.60 30.95 -12.97
C ILE A 522 5.80 30.20 -12.40
N TYR A 523 7.00 30.72 -12.62
CA TYR A 523 8.21 30.19 -12.02
C TYR A 523 8.94 31.31 -11.28
N PRO A 524 9.35 31.10 -10.02
CA PRO A 524 10.31 32.01 -9.39
C PRO A 524 11.63 31.92 -10.16
N ASN A 525 12.10 33.03 -10.72
CA ASN A 525 13.43 33.11 -11.31
C ASN A 525 14.41 33.59 -10.22
N PRO A 526 15.27 32.71 -9.66
CA PRO A 526 16.17 33.09 -8.57
C PRO A 526 17.30 34.04 -9.00
N ALA A 527 17.44 34.36 -10.29
CA ALA A 527 18.48 35.26 -10.80
C ALA A 527 18.04 36.74 -10.92
N PHE A 528 16.74 37.04 -10.88
CA PHE A 528 16.21 38.40 -11.01
C PHE A 528 15.02 38.64 -10.08
N ASN A 529 14.87 39.86 -9.54
CA ASN A 529 13.75 40.26 -8.67
C ASN A 529 12.45 40.52 -9.46
N GLU A 530 12.14 39.68 -10.46
CA GLU A 530 10.92 39.80 -11.26
C GLU A 530 10.20 38.45 -11.33
N ILE A 531 8.87 38.49 -11.25
CA ILE A 531 7.99 37.36 -11.54
C ILE A 531 7.55 37.51 -13.00
N THR A 532 8.00 36.60 -13.86
CA THR A 532 7.56 36.55 -15.24
C THR A 532 6.25 35.76 -15.31
N ILE A 533 5.21 36.38 -15.86
CA ILE A 533 3.94 35.72 -16.15
C ILE A 533 3.86 35.55 -17.67
N GLU A 534 3.98 34.30 -18.13
CA GLU A 534 3.79 33.97 -19.55
C GLU A 534 2.38 33.44 -19.76
N THR A 535 1.68 34.00 -20.75
CA THR A 535 0.36 33.55 -21.19
C THR A 535 0.50 32.90 -22.56
N PHE A 536 0.02 31.67 -22.71
CA PHE A 536 -0.02 30.94 -23.98
C PHE A 536 -1.45 30.84 -24.53
#